data_AF-A0A8J8F6J7-F1
#
_entry.id   AF-A0A8J8F6J7-F1
#
_cell.length_a   1.000
_cell.length_b   1.000
_cell.length_c   1.000
_cell.angle_alpha   90.00
_cell.angle_beta   90.00
_cell.angle_gamma   90.00
#
_symmetry.space_group_name_H-M   'P 1'
#
loop_
_entity.id
_entity.type
_entity.pdbx_description
1 polymer ?
#
loop_
_entity_poly.entity_id
_entity_poly.type
_entity_poly.pdbx_seq_one_letter_code
_entity_poly.pdbx_strand_id
1 'polypeptide(L)' 'MKLKSCIKGYKKGTHRAIPPEETFKRVNPKLPAAGVTQVLDITGLDRIGIPVFICTRPTAEEGASSVYKGKGT' A
#
# COMPACT_ATOMS: atom_id res chain seq x y z
N MET A 1 -19.56 10.66 8.12
CA MET A 1 -18.17 11.13 8.36
C MET A 1 -18.04 12.55 7.83
N LYS A 2 -17.52 13.52 8.61
CA LYS A 2 -17.35 14.93 8.16
C LYS A 2 -15.87 15.18 7.83
N LEU A 3 -15.57 15.46 6.57
CA LEU A 3 -14.20 15.76 6.13
C LEU A 3 -13.78 17.14 6.64
N LYS A 4 -12.50 17.29 6.99
CA LYS A 4 -11.87 18.56 7.39
C LYS A 4 -10.57 18.76 6.62
N SER A 5 -10.22 20.02 6.37
CA SER A 5 -8.90 20.35 5.80
C SER A 5 -7.78 19.86 6.73
N CYS A 6 -6.68 19.42 6.14
CA CYS A 6 -5.49 18.99 6.88
C CYS A 6 -4.22 19.45 6.14
N ILE A 7 -3.15 19.67 6.92
CA ILE A 7 -1.85 20.05 6.38
C ILE A 7 -1.21 18.82 5.71
N LYS A 8 -0.58 19.03 4.55
CA LYS A 8 0.24 18.02 3.87
C LYS A 8 1.59 17.89 4.56
N GLY A 9 1.69 17.03 5.57
CA GLY A 9 2.92 16.76 6.34
C GLY A 9 3.99 15.97 5.57
N TYR A 10 3.65 15.32 4.45
CA TYR A 10 4.59 14.58 3.61
C TYR A 10 4.39 14.94 2.13
N LYS A 11 5.48 15.32 1.44
CA LYS A 11 5.46 15.79 0.04
C LYS A 11 6.51 15.13 -0.87
N LYS A 12 7.30 14.19 -0.36
CA LYS A 12 8.35 13.52 -1.15
C LYS A 12 7.71 12.39 -1.98
N GLY A 13 7.64 12.57 -3.30
CA GLY A 13 7.03 11.59 -4.23
C GLY A 13 5.50 11.48 -4.16
N THR A 14 4.89 11.76 -3.00
CA THR A 14 3.43 11.79 -2.82
C THR A 14 3.02 12.95 -1.91
N HIS A 15 1.75 13.38 -2.00
CA HIS A 15 1.17 14.40 -1.13
C HIS A 15 0.26 13.75 -0.09
N ARG A 16 0.73 13.65 1.16
CA ARG A 16 0.02 12.97 2.27
C ARG A 16 0.01 13.83 3.54
N ALA A 17 -0.96 13.58 4.41
CA ALA A 17 -1.06 14.26 5.70
C ALA A 17 0.01 13.79 6.71
N ILE A 18 0.39 12.51 6.63
CA ILE A 18 1.41 11.86 7.47
C ILE A 18 2.42 11.09 6.60
N PRO A 19 3.62 10.78 7.11
CA PRO A 19 4.62 9.98 6.40
C PRO A 19 4.14 8.54 6.09
N PRO A 20 4.70 7.89 5.06
CA PRO A 20 4.34 6.52 4.69
C PRO A 20 4.64 5.50 5.79
N GLU A 21 5.71 5.68 6.58
CA GLU A 21 6.07 4.79 7.69
C GLU A 21 5.00 4.81 8.79
N GLU A 22 4.45 5.99 9.07
CA GLU A 22 3.37 6.14 10.04
C GLU A 22 2.06 5.59 9.51
N THR A 23 1.79 5.78 8.20
CA THR A 23 0.66 5.13 7.53
C THR A 23 0.78 3.61 7.65
N PHE A 24 1.96 3.04 7.37
CA PHE A 24 2.22 1.62 7.44
C PHE A 24 1.97 1.07 8.85
N LYS A 25 2.50 1.72 9.90
CA LYS A 25 2.22 1.34 11.30
C LYS A 25 0.73 1.28 11.63
N ARG A 26 -0.08 2.18 11.06
CA ARG A 26 -1.55 2.24 11.29
C ARG A 26 -2.34 1.20 10.50
N VAL A 27 -1.83 0.74 9.34
CA VAL A 27 -2.53 -0.21 8.45
C VAL A 27 -2.05 -1.64 8.61
N ASN A 28 -0.79 -1.86 8.97
CA ASN A 28 -0.20 -3.19 9.17
C ASN A 28 -1.06 -4.12 10.04
N PRO A 29 -1.55 -3.70 11.24
CA PRO A 29 -2.41 -4.57 12.05
C PRO A 29 -3.81 -4.83 11.44
N LYS A 30 -4.21 -4.08 10.40
CA LYS A 30 -5.51 -4.22 9.73
C LYS A 30 -5.43 -5.06 8.45
N LEU A 31 -4.24 -5.47 8.01
CA LEU A 31 -4.06 -6.29 6.82
C LEU A 31 -4.84 -7.61 6.87
N PRO A 32 -4.88 -8.35 8.01
CA PRO A 32 -5.68 -9.58 8.09
C PRO A 32 -7.17 -9.33 7.91
N ALA A 33 -7.70 -8.24 8.48
CA ALA A 33 -9.11 -7.85 8.32
C ALA A 33 -9.44 -7.46 6.87
N ALA A 34 -8.46 -6.94 6.13
CA ALA A 34 -8.58 -6.70 4.70
C ALA A 34 -8.43 -7.98 3.84
N GLY A 35 -8.13 -9.12 4.46
CA GLY A 35 -7.91 -10.41 3.77
C GLY A 35 -6.52 -10.55 3.13
N VAL A 36 -5.58 -9.65 3.44
CA VAL A 36 -4.21 -9.72 2.91
C VAL A 36 -3.42 -10.75 3.69
N THR A 37 -2.86 -11.73 2.99
CA THR A 37 -2.09 -12.84 3.59
C THR A 37 -0.58 -12.70 3.39
N GLN A 38 -0.15 -12.02 2.34
CA GLN A 38 1.27 -11.87 2.00
C GLN A 38 1.54 -10.50 1.34
N VAL A 39 2.74 -9.98 1.57
CA VAL A 39 3.29 -8.81 0.89
C VAL A 39 4.72 -9.15 0.48
N LEU A 40 5.07 -8.95 -0.80
CA LEU A 40 6.37 -9.29 -1.35
C LEU A 40 6.97 -8.09 -2.07
N ASP A 41 8.27 -7.88 -1.87
CA ASP A 41 9.08 -6.98 -2.69
C ASP A 41 9.46 -7.70 -3.99
N ILE A 42 9.12 -7.11 -5.13
CA ILE A 42 9.42 -7.66 -6.46
C ILE A 42 10.31 -6.73 -7.28
N THR A 43 10.94 -5.74 -6.64
CA THR A 43 11.79 -4.73 -7.28
C THR A 43 12.88 -5.35 -8.16
N GLY A 44 13.44 -6.50 -7.76
CA GLY A 44 14.49 -7.20 -8.49
C GLY A 44 14.01 -8.11 -9.63
N LEU A 45 12.71 -8.20 -9.90
CA LEU A 45 12.19 -9.02 -11.00
C LEU A 45 12.28 -8.33 -12.36
N ASP A 46 12.52 -7.02 -12.39
CA ASP A 46 12.79 -6.27 -13.61
C ASP A 46 14.16 -5.58 -13.60
N ARG A 47 14.57 -5.09 -14.77
CA ARG A 47 15.86 -4.41 -14.96
C ARG A 47 15.85 -2.92 -14.61
N ILE A 48 14.69 -2.33 -14.35
CA ILE A 48 14.52 -0.89 -14.12
C ILE A 48 14.83 -0.57 -12.66
N GLY A 49 14.55 -1.50 -11.73
CA GLY A 49 14.87 -1.35 -10.32
C GLY A 49 13.99 -0.33 -9.59
N ILE A 50 12.79 -0.05 -10.12
CA ILE A 50 11.80 0.78 -9.42
C ILE A 50 11.16 -0.05 -8.30
N PRO A 51 11.01 0.50 -7.08
CA PRO A 51 10.37 -0.22 -5.99
C PRO A 51 8.92 -0.61 -6.31
N VAL A 52 8.68 -1.93 -6.43
CA VAL A 52 7.36 -2.49 -6.67
C VAL A 52 7.10 -3.61 -5.67
N PHE A 53 5.93 -3.54 -5.04
CA PHE A 53 5.46 -4.53 -4.09
C PHE A 53 4.16 -5.15 -4.59
N ILE A 54 3.95 -6.42 -4.28
CA ILE A 54 2.67 -7.10 -4.48
C ILE A 54 2.09 -7.55 -3.15
N CYS A 55 0.77 -7.54 -3.02
CA CYS A 55 0.09 -8.19 -1.92
C CYS A 55 -0.98 -9.16 -2.41
N THR A 56 -1.11 -10.27 -1.70
CA THR A 56 -2.05 -11.36 -2.01
C THR A 56 -3.23 -11.29 -1.07
N ARG A 57 -4.44 -11.27 -1.63
CA ARG A 57 -5.74 -11.29 -0.96
C ARG A 57 -6.59 -12.43 -1.54
N PRO A 58 -6.49 -13.65 -0.99
CA PRO A 58 -7.21 -14.82 -1.52
C PRO A 58 -8.73 -14.69 -1.44
N THR A 59 -9.24 -13.93 -0.48
CA THR A 59 -10.68 -13.71 -0.24
C THR A 59 -11.25 -12.56 -1.07
N ALA A 60 -10.63 -12.24 -2.20
CA ALA A 60 -11.19 -11.26 -3.13
C ALA A 60 -12.51 -11.81 -3.71
N GLU A 61 -13.47 -10.92 -3.97
CA GLU A 61 -14.76 -11.31 -4.55
C GLU A 61 -14.58 -11.85 -5.97
N GLU A 62 -15.56 -12.60 -6.44
CA GLU A 62 -15.54 -13.15 -7.80
C GLU A 62 -15.39 -12.02 -8.84
N GLY A 63 -14.46 -12.20 -9.77
CA GLY A 63 -14.11 -11.17 -10.76
C GLY A 63 -13.12 -10.10 -10.26
N ALA A 64 -12.79 -10.06 -8.97
CA ALA A 64 -11.74 -9.19 -8.45
C ALA A 64 -10.35 -9.85 -8.50
N SER A 65 -9.30 -9.02 -8.62
CA SER A 65 -7.92 -9.51 -8.56
C SER A 65 -7.58 -9.96 -7.14
N SER A 66 -7.06 -11.17 -7.00
CA SER A 66 -6.48 -11.66 -5.74
C SER A 66 -5.08 -11.10 -5.47
N VAL A 67 -4.48 -10.38 -6.43
CA VAL A 67 -3.16 -9.76 -6.30
C VAL A 67 -3.24 -8.26 -6.59
N TYR A 68 -2.71 -7.45 -5.68
CA TYR A 68 -2.67 -5.98 -5.81
C TYR A 68 -1.24 -5.48 -5.85
N LYS A 69 -0.99 -4.44 -6.64
CA LYS A 69 0.36 -3.89 -6.91
C LYS A 69 0.52 -2.50 -6.30
N GLY A 70 1.62 -2.30 -5.56
CA GLY A 70 2.04 -1.02 -5.01
C GLY A 70 3.37 -0.56 -5.63
N LYS A 71 3.56 0.76 -5.76
CA LYS A 71 4.80 1.37 -6.25
C LYS A 71 5.12 2.66 -5.48
N GLY A 72 6.39 3.02 -5.40
CA GLY A 72 6.83 4.23 -4.71
C GLY A 72 8.32 4.51 -4.87
N THR A 73 8.75 5.67 -4.37
CA THR A 73 10.14 6.17 -4.37
C THR A 73 10.53 6.64 -2.98
#